data_AF-A0A154L4R9-F1
#
_entry.id   AF-A0A154L4R9-F1
#
_cell.length_a   1.000
_cell.length_b   1.000
_cell.length_c   1.000
_cell.angle_alpha   90.00
_cell.angle_beta   90.00
_cell.angle_gamma   90.00
#
_symmetry.space_group_name_H-M   'P 1'
#
loop_
_entity.id
_entity.type
_entity.pdbx_description
1 polymer ?
#
loop_
_entity_poly.entity_id
_entity_poly.type
_entity_poly.pdbx_seq_one_letter_code
_entity_poly.pdbx_strand_id
1 'polypeptide(L)'
;MAEAGWRKVWNPIRDDRSREPKRLLFGSRWKFVLATCSVLFASAMPIANSASAQQLEPFVPPPNSLSAPGNRNEATGTEKPDVQFADEMRNLVIQLSRWAKSYRSDFSIIALNGLELTEYLETTLFASRGTAEPARNYLRALDGIMIEAPFYGYDTYGEPTDSEETKYILGYLERLKTAGLEYFALDYTDKSEAQQAARQKLSGLDALYYAAPPPDKQLSTLAKVPRTPIGANPHVIDNIRDAKNYGIVLDSSPYGTKEAFINAMIDTNYDVLIIDPFHRGTIPLTYEDMKRLRYKKVGTPRTILAYLNIGTAETYRYYWQNNWRAGSPEFIGEGNLDARWGQEHHVYYWSQAWQNILFGSENSYLGGIMKLGFDGVVLGGLGEYSWWLDY
;
A
#
# COMPACT_ATOMS: atom_id res chain seq x y z
N MET A 1 24.68 -4.38 -65.76
CA MET A 1 24.20 -3.93 -64.44
C MET A 1 24.03 -5.20 -63.59
N ALA A 2 25.15 -5.82 -63.20
CA ALA A 2 25.95 -5.60 -61.97
C ALA A 2 25.25 -6.28 -60.77
N GLU A 3 25.59 -7.54 -60.44
CA GLU A 3 26.72 -8.02 -59.57
C GLU A 3 26.22 -8.22 -58.12
N ALA A 4 26.56 -9.22 -57.31
CA ALA A 4 27.36 -10.45 -57.38
C ALA A 4 26.90 -11.32 -56.17
N GLY A 5 26.86 -12.67 -56.22
CA GLY A 5 27.94 -13.58 -55.76
C GLY A 5 28.32 -13.35 -54.29
N TRP A 6 28.31 -14.29 -53.33
CA TRP A 6 29.03 -15.57 -53.32
C TRP A 6 28.52 -16.50 -52.20
N ARG A 7 28.56 -17.82 -52.45
CA ARG A 7 28.24 -18.93 -51.54
C ARG A 7 29.53 -19.62 -51.06
N LYS A 8 29.58 -19.96 -49.76
CA LYS A 8 30.20 -21.13 -49.05
C LYS A 8 31.69 -21.44 -49.34
N VAL A 9 32.53 -21.89 -48.39
CA VAL A 9 32.55 -23.26 -47.80
C VAL A 9 33.76 -23.34 -46.80
N TRP A 10 33.52 -23.95 -45.62
CA TRP A 10 34.41 -24.74 -44.72
C TRP A 10 35.62 -24.17 -43.93
N ASN A 11 35.57 -24.51 -42.63
CA ASN A 11 36.63 -24.72 -41.60
C ASN A 11 37.37 -26.08 -41.86
N PRO A 12 38.28 -26.71 -41.07
CA PRO A 12 38.75 -26.47 -39.68
C PRO A 12 40.29 -26.72 -39.44
N ILE A 13 40.75 -26.63 -38.18
CA ILE A 13 41.77 -27.46 -37.46
C ILE A 13 42.15 -26.68 -36.17
N ARG A 14 41.68 -27.05 -34.97
CA ARG A 14 42.29 -27.98 -33.97
C ARG A 14 43.73 -27.62 -33.58
N ASP A 15 43.98 -27.22 -32.34
CA ASP A 15 44.49 -28.16 -31.33
C ASP A 15 44.33 -27.63 -29.88
N ASP A 16 44.10 -28.60 -29.01
CA ASP A 16 43.85 -28.60 -27.59
C ASP A 16 45.17 -28.83 -26.83
N ARG A 17 45.35 -28.22 -25.65
CA ARG A 17 45.71 -28.94 -24.40
C ARG A 17 46.10 -28.04 -23.22
N SER A 18 45.23 -28.11 -22.21
CA SER A 18 45.52 -28.32 -20.78
C SER A 18 46.99 -28.50 -20.34
N ARG A 19 47.36 -27.84 -19.22
CA ARG A 19 48.16 -28.40 -18.10
C ARG A 19 48.50 -27.36 -17.01
N GLU A 20 47.86 -27.50 -15.85
CA GLU A 20 48.46 -27.38 -14.52
C GLU A 20 48.04 -28.66 -13.75
N PRO A 21 48.74 -29.18 -12.70
CA PRO A 21 49.47 -28.42 -11.67
C PRO A 21 50.83 -29.03 -11.22
N LYS A 22 51.61 -28.29 -10.41
CA LYS A 22 52.67 -28.86 -9.58
C LYS A 22 52.61 -28.30 -8.16
N ARG A 23 52.25 -29.17 -7.21
CA ARG A 23 52.53 -29.03 -5.77
C ARG A 23 53.95 -29.53 -5.51
N LEU A 24 54.71 -28.78 -4.71
CA LEU A 24 55.94 -29.21 -4.07
C LEU A 24 55.70 -29.29 -2.56
N LEU A 25 56.00 -30.46 -2.01
CA LEU A 25 56.06 -30.77 -0.58
C LEU A 25 57.47 -30.45 -0.07
N PHE A 26 57.58 -29.77 1.07
CA PHE A 26 58.70 -29.92 2.00
C PHE A 26 58.13 -29.88 3.43
N GLY A 27 58.53 -30.87 4.23
CA GLY A 27 58.01 -31.08 5.57
C GLY A 27 58.93 -30.61 6.68
N SER A 28 58.53 -31.06 7.88
CA SER A 28 59.32 -31.21 9.11
C SER A 28 59.36 -29.99 10.05
N ARG A 29 58.67 -30.05 11.20
CA ARG A 29 59.16 -30.66 12.47
C ARG A 29 58.18 -30.41 13.63
N TRP A 30 57.93 -31.48 14.38
CA TRP A 30 57.34 -31.47 15.72
C TRP A 30 58.21 -30.74 16.75
N LYS A 31 57.55 -30.03 17.69
CA LYS A 31 57.94 -30.00 19.10
C LYS A 31 56.68 -29.97 19.99
N PHE A 32 56.56 -30.99 20.83
CA PHE A 32 55.65 -31.08 21.97
C PHE A 32 56.06 -30.08 23.06
N VAL A 33 55.10 -29.36 23.63
CA VAL A 33 55.16 -28.83 25.00
C VAL A 33 53.79 -29.06 25.64
N LEU A 34 53.78 -29.90 26.67
CA LEU A 34 52.67 -30.08 27.61
C LEU A 34 52.55 -28.83 28.49
N ALA A 35 51.34 -28.26 28.58
CA ALA A 35 50.97 -27.33 29.66
C ALA A 35 49.49 -27.55 30.03
N THR A 36 49.31 -28.35 31.08
CA THR A 36 48.28 -28.30 32.13
C THR A 36 46.96 -27.58 31.87
N CYS A 37 45.88 -28.37 31.95
CA CYS A 37 44.49 -27.96 32.09
C CYS A 37 44.27 -26.91 33.19
N SER A 38 43.53 -25.85 32.85
CA SER A 38 42.74 -25.06 33.80
C SER A 38 41.49 -24.60 33.05
N VAL A 39 40.37 -25.27 33.33
CA VAL A 39 39.05 -24.94 32.81
C VAL A 39 38.52 -23.75 33.60
N LEU A 40 38.47 -22.58 32.97
CA LEU A 40 37.65 -21.46 33.42
C LEU A 40 36.38 -21.44 32.57
N PHE A 41 35.26 -21.81 33.18
CA PHE A 41 33.93 -21.60 32.62
C PHE A 41 33.66 -20.09 32.58
N ALA A 42 33.89 -19.47 31.42
CA ALA A 42 33.27 -18.19 31.09
C ALA A 42 31.91 -18.50 30.47
N SER A 43 30.86 -18.34 31.27
CA SER A 43 29.47 -18.38 30.81
C SER A 43 29.23 -17.26 29.80
N ALA A 44 29.29 -17.59 28.51
CA ALA A 44 28.68 -16.78 27.47
C ALA A 44 27.16 -16.87 27.65
N MET A 45 26.55 -15.83 28.21
CA MET A 45 25.10 -15.68 28.17
C MET A 45 24.68 -15.55 26.71
N PRO A 46 23.76 -16.39 26.20
CA PRO A 46 23.11 -16.09 24.93
C PRO A 46 22.22 -14.86 25.19
N ILE A 47 22.46 -13.77 24.46
CA ILE A 47 21.47 -12.69 24.34
C ILE A 47 20.29 -13.30 23.59
N ALA A 48 19.30 -13.74 24.33
CA ALA A 48 18.00 -14.12 23.80
C ALA A 48 17.33 -12.84 23.29
N ASN A 49 17.44 -12.56 21.99
CA ASN A 49 16.48 -11.70 21.30
C ASN A 49 15.17 -12.48 21.21
N SER A 50 14.42 -12.54 22.31
CA SER A 50 13.00 -12.88 22.26
C SER A 50 12.23 -11.63 21.84
N ALA A 51 12.31 -11.29 20.56
CA ALA A 51 11.25 -10.49 19.95
C ALA A 51 10.01 -11.37 19.94
N SER A 52 9.13 -11.16 20.92
CA SER A 52 7.82 -11.80 20.95
C SER A 52 7.03 -11.27 19.76
N ALA A 53 7.10 -11.96 18.62
CA ALA A 53 6.15 -11.77 17.53
C ALA A 53 4.75 -11.95 18.13
N GLN A 54 4.02 -10.85 18.25
CA GLN A 54 2.70 -10.82 18.87
C GLN A 54 1.82 -11.82 18.12
N GLN A 55 1.50 -12.93 18.78
CA GLN A 55 0.59 -13.93 18.24
C GLN A 55 -0.75 -13.23 18.01
N LEU A 56 -1.25 -13.25 16.76
CA LEU A 56 -2.53 -12.64 16.44
C LEU A 56 -3.57 -13.22 17.41
N GLU A 57 -4.07 -12.38 18.30
CA GLU A 57 -5.24 -12.72 19.11
C GLU A 57 -6.48 -12.36 18.29
N PRO A 58 -7.52 -13.22 18.30
CA PRO A 58 -8.78 -12.90 17.65
C PRO A 58 -9.30 -11.55 18.16
N PHE A 59 -9.55 -10.63 17.24
CA PHE A 59 -10.10 -9.32 17.58
C PHE A 59 -11.54 -9.48 18.11
N VAL A 60 -11.76 -9.12 19.38
CA VAL A 60 -13.08 -9.12 20.02
C VAL A 60 -13.47 -7.69 20.41
N PRO A 61 -14.41 -7.04 19.70
CA PRO A 61 -14.76 -5.64 19.97
C PRO A 61 -15.73 -5.48 21.15
N PRO A 62 -15.61 -4.43 21.99
CA PRO A 62 -16.67 -3.99 22.91
C PRO A 62 -17.91 -3.44 22.17
N PRO A 63 -19.11 -3.54 22.77
CA PRO A 63 -20.38 -3.12 22.16
C PRO A 63 -20.49 -1.60 21.95
N ASN A 64 -20.83 -1.20 20.72
CA ASN A 64 -21.29 0.11 20.22
C ASN A 64 -20.62 1.39 20.78
N SER A 65 -19.79 2.03 19.93
CA SER A 65 -19.21 3.36 20.16
C SER A 65 -19.60 4.32 19.03
N LEU A 66 -20.87 4.72 18.96
CA LEU A 66 -21.27 5.90 18.19
C LEU A 66 -22.16 6.79 19.06
N SER A 67 -21.71 8.03 19.27
CA SER A 67 -22.48 9.10 19.90
C SER A 67 -23.68 9.47 19.02
N ALA A 68 -24.79 9.84 19.66
CA ALA A 68 -26.06 10.23 19.03
C ALA A 68 -25.92 11.45 18.07
N PRO A 69 -26.83 11.59 17.08
CA PRO A 69 -26.65 12.49 15.95
C PRO A 69 -26.68 13.97 16.33
N GLY A 70 -25.78 14.76 15.75
CA GLY A 70 -26.01 16.19 15.56
C GLY A 70 -26.94 16.37 14.36
N ASN A 71 -28.01 17.15 14.51
CA ASN A 71 -28.97 17.46 13.44
C ASN A 71 -28.25 17.91 12.16
N ARG A 72 -28.26 17.06 11.12
CA ARG A 72 -27.83 17.41 9.76
C ARG A 72 -29.04 17.22 8.85
N ASN A 73 -29.49 18.30 8.22
CA ASN A 73 -30.57 18.25 7.24
C ASN A 73 -30.03 17.57 5.98
N GLU A 74 -30.43 16.33 5.73
CA GLU A 74 -30.18 15.65 4.45
C GLU A 74 -31.13 16.25 3.40
N ALA A 75 -30.56 16.73 2.29
CA ALA A 75 -31.27 17.52 1.27
C ALA A 75 -32.07 16.60 0.34
N THR A 76 -33.39 16.85 0.26
CA THR A 76 -34.29 16.21 -0.69
C THR A 76 -34.29 16.97 -2.03
N GLY A 77 -33.90 16.31 -3.13
CA GLY A 77 -34.16 16.79 -4.50
C GLY A 77 -32.93 17.33 -5.25
N THR A 78 -33.08 17.44 -6.58
CA THR A 78 -32.09 17.66 -7.66
C THR A 78 -31.19 18.92 -7.59
N GLU A 79 -31.07 19.57 -6.43
CA GLU A 79 -30.12 20.65 -6.20
C GLU A 79 -28.83 20.07 -5.59
N LYS A 80 -27.68 20.60 -6.02
CA LYS A 80 -26.38 20.25 -5.44
C LYS A 80 -26.45 20.44 -3.91
N PRO A 81 -26.15 19.41 -3.10
CA PRO A 81 -26.16 19.55 -1.65
C PRO A 81 -25.26 20.69 -1.18
N ASP A 82 -25.78 21.57 -0.31
CA ASP A 82 -25.00 22.64 0.32
C ASP A 82 -24.05 22.04 1.38
N VAL A 83 -22.96 21.47 0.89
CA VAL A 83 -22.00 20.67 1.65
C VAL A 83 -20.58 21.13 1.34
N GLN A 84 -19.76 21.29 2.38
CA GLN A 84 -18.33 21.50 2.23
C GLN A 84 -17.64 20.15 2.00
N PHE A 85 -17.66 19.68 0.75
CA PHE A 85 -17.25 18.32 0.36
C PHE A 85 -15.85 17.91 0.86
N ALA A 86 -14.84 18.77 0.68
CA ALA A 86 -13.50 18.52 1.18
C ALA A 86 -13.47 18.36 2.72
N ASP A 87 -14.25 19.16 3.45
CA ASP A 87 -14.34 19.06 4.92
C ASP A 87 -15.08 17.82 5.37
N GLU A 88 -16.13 17.40 4.68
CA GLU A 88 -16.82 16.15 4.99
C GLU A 88 -15.94 14.92 4.69
N MET A 89 -15.11 14.95 3.64
CA MET A 89 -14.13 13.88 3.39
C MET A 89 -13.08 13.83 4.51
N ARG A 90 -12.55 14.98 4.95
CA ARG A 90 -11.66 15.05 6.12
C ARG A 90 -12.35 14.49 7.37
N ASN A 91 -13.60 14.88 7.62
CA ASN A 91 -14.37 14.43 8.77
C ASN A 91 -14.65 12.93 8.74
N LEU A 92 -14.94 12.36 7.57
CA LEU A 92 -15.10 10.92 7.38
C LEU A 92 -13.83 10.17 7.81
N VAL A 93 -12.67 10.58 7.29
CA VAL A 93 -11.38 9.96 7.63
C VAL A 93 -11.06 10.11 9.12
N ILE A 94 -11.30 11.29 9.70
CA ILE A 94 -11.07 11.54 11.13
C ILE A 94 -11.94 10.62 12.00
N GLN A 95 -13.22 10.47 11.67
CA GLN A 95 -14.14 9.62 12.43
C GLN A 95 -13.79 8.14 12.30
N LEU A 96 -13.48 7.69 11.08
CA LEU A 96 -13.04 6.33 10.79
C LEU A 96 -11.75 5.99 11.57
N SER A 97 -10.75 6.88 11.51
CA SER A 97 -9.49 6.73 12.25
C SER A 97 -9.70 6.66 13.76
N ARG A 98 -10.50 7.57 14.33
CA ARG A 98 -10.84 7.57 15.76
C ARG A 98 -11.53 6.28 16.17
N TRP A 99 -12.49 5.80 15.36
CA TRP A 99 -13.18 4.56 15.65
C TRP A 99 -12.21 3.39 15.64
N ALA A 100 -11.43 3.18 14.57
CA ALA A 100 -10.45 2.10 14.50
C ALA A 100 -9.43 2.13 15.65
N LYS A 101 -8.87 3.32 15.91
CA LYS A 101 -7.85 3.52 16.94
C LYS A 101 -8.38 3.44 18.37
N SER A 102 -9.69 3.56 18.58
CA SER A 102 -10.31 3.29 19.88
C SER A 102 -10.28 1.81 20.26
N TYR A 103 -10.24 0.91 19.26
CA TYR A 103 -10.11 -0.53 19.47
C TYR A 103 -8.66 -1.01 19.39
N ARG A 104 -7.89 -0.43 18.46
CA ARG A 104 -6.49 -0.75 18.22
C ARG A 104 -5.69 0.51 17.95
N SER A 105 -5.03 1.05 18.97
CA SER A 105 -4.27 2.30 18.86
C SER A 105 -3.12 2.24 17.86
N ASP A 106 -2.68 1.04 17.49
CA ASP A 106 -1.65 0.75 16.50
C ASP A 106 -2.20 0.56 15.07
N PHE A 107 -3.52 0.64 14.88
CA PHE A 107 -4.15 0.43 13.58
C PHE A 107 -3.82 1.58 12.62
N SER A 108 -3.10 1.27 11.54
CA SER A 108 -2.57 2.26 10.60
C SER A 108 -3.65 2.79 9.67
N ILE A 109 -3.69 4.11 9.49
CA ILE A 109 -4.59 4.78 8.53
C ILE A 109 -3.74 5.49 7.47
N ILE A 110 -3.78 5.00 6.24
CA ILE A 110 -3.03 5.56 5.10
C ILE A 110 -4.02 6.18 4.13
N ALA A 111 -3.82 7.43 3.75
CA ALA A 111 -4.59 8.06 2.68
C ALA A 111 -4.00 7.72 1.30
N LEU A 112 -4.81 7.28 0.33
CA LEU A 112 -4.41 7.16 -1.08
C LEU A 112 -4.80 8.42 -1.83
N ASN A 113 -3.81 9.13 -2.37
CA ASN A 113 -3.93 10.43 -3.04
C ASN A 113 -4.59 11.49 -2.12
N GLY A 114 -5.40 12.41 -2.67
CA GLY A 114 -6.14 13.42 -1.90
C GLY A 114 -5.24 14.43 -1.18
N LEU A 115 -4.15 14.87 -1.82
CA LEU A 115 -3.15 15.77 -1.24
C LEU A 115 -3.76 17.12 -0.82
N GLU A 116 -4.76 17.60 -1.54
CA GLU A 116 -5.47 18.85 -1.26
C GLU A 116 -6.23 18.78 0.08
N LEU A 117 -6.59 17.59 0.54
CA LEU A 117 -7.24 17.42 1.85
C LEU A 117 -6.27 17.72 3.01
N THR A 118 -4.97 17.81 2.75
CA THR A 118 -3.96 18.08 3.78
C THR A 118 -3.85 19.54 4.22
N GLU A 119 -4.47 20.45 3.48
CA GLU A 119 -4.45 21.89 3.76
C GLU A 119 -5.80 22.55 3.43
N TYR A 120 -6.14 23.64 4.10
CA TYR A 120 -7.27 24.48 3.76
C TYR A 120 -6.79 25.51 2.73
N LEU A 121 -7.36 25.45 1.53
CA LEU A 121 -7.13 26.48 0.52
C LEU A 121 -7.82 27.78 0.97
N GLU A 122 -7.08 28.88 1.08
CA GLU A 122 -7.68 30.20 1.31
C GLU A 122 -8.55 30.59 0.10
N THR A 123 -9.82 30.90 0.34
CA THR A 123 -10.82 31.24 -0.69
C THR A 123 -10.77 32.71 -1.14
N THR A 124 -9.75 33.49 -0.75
CA THR A 124 -9.68 34.92 -1.06
C THR A 124 -8.94 35.19 -2.37
N LEU A 125 -9.48 36.11 -3.18
CA LEU A 125 -8.91 36.58 -4.46
C LEU A 125 -7.49 37.19 -4.37
N PHE A 126 -6.94 37.35 -3.16
CA PHE A 126 -5.64 37.95 -2.89
C PHE A 126 -4.68 37.03 -2.14
N ALA A 127 -4.98 35.74 -2.03
CA ALA A 127 -4.06 34.78 -1.40
C ALA A 127 -2.73 34.75 -2.17
N SER A 128 -1.70 35.36 -1.58
CA SER A 128 -0.32 35.18 -2.02
C SER A 128 0.02 33.70 -1.92
N ARG A 129 0.50 33.09 -3.02
CA ARG A 129 1.00 31.71 -3.07
C ARG A 129 1.84 31.40 -1.81
N GLY A 130 1.29 30.64 -0.85
CA GLY A 130 2.01 30.26 0.37
C GLY A 130 1.23 30.26 1.70
N THR A 131 -0.06 30.59 1.75
CA THR A 131 -0.85 30.74 2.99
C THR A 131 -1.85 29.60 3.26
N ALA A 132 -1.70 28.42 2.64
CA ALA A 132 -2.59 27.29 2.95
C ALA A 132 -2.37 26.79 4.38
N GLU A 133 -3.41 26.79 5.21
CA GLU A 133 -3.32 26.30 6.58
C GLU A 133 -3.36 24.77 6.61
N PRO A 134 -2.42 24.08 7.30
CA PRO A 134 -2.46 22.62 7.39
C PRO A 134 -3.75 22.13 8.07
N ALA A 135 -4.39 21.12 7.49
CA ALA A 135 -5.56 20.45 8.06
C ALA A 135 -5.14 19.52 9.22
N ARG A 136 -4.70 20.12 10.34
CA ARG A 136 -3.99 19.41 11.43
C ARG A 136 -4.77 18.22 12.01
N ASN A 137 -6.09 18.32 12.13
CA ASN A 137 -6.90 17.21 12.65
C ASN A 137 -6.95 16.03 11.69
N TYR A 138 -7.02 16.31 10.39
CA TYR A 138 -6.94 15.30 9.33
C TYR A 138 -5.55 14.66 9.31
N LEU A 139 -4.49 15.47 9.30
CA LEU A 139 -3.11 14.98 9.33
C LEU A 139 -2.83 14.09 10.56
N ARG A 140 -3.34 14.43 11.74
CA ARG A 140 -3.22 13.61 12.96
C ARG A 140 -4.03 12.30 12.91
N ALA A 141 -5.04 12.23 12.06
CA ALA A 141 -5.81 11.01 11.87
C ALA A 141 -5.07 9.97 11.02
N LEU A 142 -4.09 10.41 10.21
CA LEU A 142 -3.30 9.58 9.32
C LEU A 142 -1.99 9.13 9.98
N ASP A 143 -1.50 7.96 9.57
CA ASP A 143 -0.16 7.46 9.86
C ASP A 143 0.75 7.52 8.63
N GLY A 144 0.17 7.62 7.43
CA GLY A 144 0.90 7.79 6.19
C GLY A 144 0.03 8.26 5.02
N ILE A 145 0.70 8.57 3.91
CA ILE A 145 0.08 8.96 2.64
C ILE A 145 0.73 8.16 1.52
N MET A 146 -0.09 7.56 0.68
CA MET A 146 0.30 6.92 -0.57
C MET A 146 -0.06 7.81 -1.75
N ILE A 147 0.91 8.09 -2.63
CA ILE A 147 0.71 8.85 -3.85
C ILE A 147 0.95 7.97 -5.07
N GLU A 148 0.01 8.02 -6.00
CA GLU A 148 0.09 7.32 -7.27
C GLU A 148 0.74 8.16 -8.36
N ALA A 149 1.53 7.47 -9.18
CA ALA A 149 2.26 7.96 -10.34
C ALA A 149 2.95 9.32 -10.16
N PRO A 150 3.71 9.57 -9.07
CA PRO A 150 4.44 10.82 -8.91
C PRO A 150 5.47 11.06 -10.02
N PHE A 151 5.95 10.01 -10.71
CA PHE A 151 6.95 10.14 -11.76
C PHE A 151 6.66 9.36 -13.04
N TYR A 152 5.99 8.22 -12.95
CA TYR A 152 5.72 7.38 -14.12
C TYR A 152 4.33 6.76 -14.08
N GLY A 153 3.65 6.80 -15.22
CA GLY A 153 2.39 6.10 -15.43
C GLY A 153 1.14 6.87 -15.02
N TYR A 154 1.20 8.20 -14.90
CA TYR A 154 0.05 9.01 -14.51
C TYR A 154 -1.03 9.01 -15.59
N ASP A 155 -0.68 9.33 -16.84
CA ASP A 155 -1.60 9.21 -17.98
C ASP A 155 -1.47 7.84 -18.65
N THR A 156 -0.26 7.54 -19.13
CA THR A 156 0.05 6.32 -19.89
C THR A 156 1.07 5.47 -19.14
N TYR A 157 0.78 4.17 -18.96
CA TYR A 157 1.68 3.22 -18.29
C TYR A 157 3.12 3.30 -18.82
N GLY A 158 4.09 3.34 -17.90
CA GLY A 158 5.51 3.33 -18.20
C GLY A 158 6.09 4.63 -18.77
N GLU A 159 5.24 5.61 -19.09
CA GLU A 159 5.67 6.92 -19.56
C GLU A 159 5.84 7.91 -18.41
N PRO A 160 6.72 8.92 -18.53
CA PRO A 160 6.89 9.93 -17.50
C PRO A 160 5.58 10.67 -17.21
N THR A 161 5.29 10.89 -15.93
CA THR A 161 4.25 11.82 -15.48
C THR A 161 4.62 13.24 -15.94
N ASP A 162 3.61 14.04 -16.32
CA ASP A 162 3.82 15.42 -16.71
C ASP A 162 4.62 16.20 -15.65
N SER A 163 5.46 17.13 -16.10
CA SER A 163 6.36 17.85 -15.21
C SER A 163 5.64 18.78 -14.24
N GLU A 164 4.51 19.38 -14.63
CA GLU A 164 3.73 20.22 -13.73
C GLU A 164 2.97 19.37 -12.71
N GLU A 165 2.47 18.19 -13.10
CA GLU A 165 1.87 17.22 -12.18
C GLU A 165 2.89 16.70 -11.16
N THR A 166 4.08 16.31 -11.62
CA THR A 166 5.19 15.90 -10.73
C THR A 166 5.53 17.02 -9.74
N LYS A 167 5.62 18.26 -10.21
CA LYS A 167 5.95 19.43 -9.39
C LYS A 167 4.84 19.76 -8.40
N TYR A 168 3.58 19.59 -8.80
CA TYR A 168 2.40 19.74 -7.95
C TYR A 168 2.48 18.77 -6.77
N ILE A 169 2.63 17.47 -7.06
CA ILE A 169 2.76 16.41 -6.05
C ILE A 169 3.94 16.67 -5.10
N LEU A 170 5.14 16.91 -5.64
CA LEU A 170 6.33 17.16 -4.83
C LEU A 170 6.19 18.42 -3.97
N GLY A 171 5.46 19.42 -4.45
CA GLY A 171 5.17 20.63 -3.70
C GLY A 171 4.40 20.34 -2.40
N TYR A 172 3.40 19.45 -2.44
CA TYR A 172 2.70 19.01 -1.23
C TYR A 172 3.59 18.16 -0.33
N LEU A 173 4.29 17.16 -0.89
CA LEU A 173 5.15 16.28 -0.10
C LEU A 173 6.24 17.06 0.65
N GLU A 174 6.79 18.12 0.03
CA GLU A 174 7.73 19.03 0.70
C GLU A 174 7.10 19.71 1.92
N ARG A 175 5.86 20.23 1.81
CA ARG A 175 5.14 20.86 2.93
C ARG A 175 4.83 19.88 4.04
N LEU A 176 4.60 18.61 3.70
CA LEU A 176 4.22 17.57 4.64
C LEU A 176 5.42 16.93 5.36
N LYS A 177 6.66 17.17 4.95
CA LYS A 177 7.88 16.56 5.56
C LYS A 177 7.92 16.57 7.09
N THR A 178 7.37 17.60 7.72
CA THR A 178 7.38 17.75 9.19
C THR A 178 6.13 17.20 9.89
N ALA A 179 5.19 16.62 9.14
CA ALA A 179 3.94 16.06 9.67
C ALA A 179 4.12 14.69 10.35
N GLY A 180 5.28 14.03 10.18
CA GLY A 180 5.56 12.72 10.79
C GLY A 180 4.80 11.54 10.18
N LEU A 181 4.38 11.71 8.93
CA LEU A 181 3.68 10.69 8.13
C LEU A 181 4.68 9.81 7.39
N GLU A 182 4.34 8.52 7.25
CA GLU A 182 5.03 7.60 6.35
C GLU A 182 4.59 7.85 4.90
N TYR A 183 5.54 7.90 3.95
CA TYR A 183 5.23 8.17 2.55
C TYR A 183 5.38 6.91 1.70
N PHE A 184 4.36 6.63 0.88
CA PHE A 184 4.37 5.56 -0.11
C PHE A 184 4.26 6.18 -1.50
N ALA A 185 5.13 5.80 -2.42
CA ALA A 185 5.12 6.25 -3.81
C ALA A 185 4.93 5.06 -4.75
N LEU A 186 3.82 5.07 -5.49
CA LEU A 186 3.39 4.02 -6.39
C LEU A 186 3.47 4.49 -7.84
N ASP A 187 4.52 4.13 -8.58
CA ASP A 187 4.56 4.38 -10.03
C ASP A 187 4.03 3.18 -10.82
N TYR A 188 3.57 3.42 -12.05
CA TYR A 188 3.19 2.36 -12.98
C TYR A 188 4.24 2.23 -14.09
N THR A 189 5.22 1.36 -13.86
CA THR A 189 6.33 1.12 -14.77
C THR A 189 7.05 -0.18 -14.46
N ASP A 190 7.51 -0.87 -15.50
CA ASP A 190 8.39 -2.05 -15.40
C ASP A 190 9.84 -1.74 -15.82
N LYS A 191 10.14 -0.48 -16.15
CA LYS A 191 11.47 -0.02 -16.59
C LYS A 191 12.40 0.19 -15.38
N SER A 192 13.47 -0.61 -15.26
CA SER A 192 14.39 -0.56 -14.11
C SER A 192 15.06 0.80 -13.94
N GLU A 193 15.38 1.49 -15.03
CA GLU A 193 16.00 2.82 -15.02
C GLU A 193 15.03 3.87 -14.45
N ALA A 194 13.74 3.79 -14.81
CA ALA A 194 12.69 4.65 -14.27
C ALA A 194 12.53 4.44 -12.75
N GLN A 195 12.52 3.18 -12.31
CA GLN A 195 12.47 2.84 -10.87
C GLN A 195 13.66 3.41 -10.11
N GLN A 196 14.87 3.36 -10.67
CA GLN A 196 16.06 3.93 -10.04
C GLN A 196 15.98 5.46 -9.96
N ALA A 197 15.55 6.11 -11.04
CA ALA A 197 15.40 7.56 -11.09
C ALA A 197 14.35 8.07 -10.09
N ALA A 198 13.19 7.41 -10.00
CA ALA A 198 12.14 7.74 -9.03
C ALA A 198 12.65 7.65 -7.58
N ARG A 199 13.31 6.54 -7.21
CA ARG A 199 13.91 6.38 -5.87
C ARG A 199 14.94 7.46 -5.54
N GLN A 200 15.77 7.85 -6.50
CA GLN A 200 16.73 8.94 -6.28
C GLN A 200 16.02 10.26 -5.98
N LYS A 201 14.95 10.59 -6.71
CA LYS A 201 14.14 11.79 -6.46
C LYS A 201 13.44 11.76 -5.09
N LEU A 202 13.05 10.58 -4.62
CA LEU A 202 12.38 10.39 -3.32
C LEU A 202 13.34 10.29 -2.12
N SER A 203 14.65 10.20 -2.35
CA SER A 203 15.63 9.95 -1.27
C SER A 203 15.58 10.96 -0.13
N GLY A 204 15.16 12.20 -0.38
CA GLY A 204 15.00 13.25 0.64
C GLY A 204 13.69 13.20 1.43
N LEU A 205 12.77 12.29 1.09
CA LEU A 205 11.48 12.09 1.78
C LEU A 205 11.46 10.81 2.63
N ASP A 206 12.48 9.95 2.51
CA ASP A 206 12.48 8.60 3.07
C ASP A 206 11.22 7.79 2.70
N ALA A 207 10.68 8.03 1.50
CA ALA A 207 9.46 7.37 1.04
C ALA A 207 9.73 5.92 0.62
N LEU A 208 8.82 5.02 0.99
CA LEU A 208 8.75 3.69 0.43
C LEU A 208 8.31 3.77 -1.04
N TYR A 209 8.99 3.02 -1.90
CA TYR A 209 8.73 3.05 -3.35
C TYR A 209 8.33 1.68 -3.88
N TYR A 210 7.25 1.64 -4.66
CA TYR A 210 6.85 0.47 -5.43
C TYR A 210 6.56 0.87 -6.88
N ALA A 211 6.96 0.01 -7.81
CA ALA A 211 6.66 0.15 -9.22
C ALA A 211 5.75 -1.02 -9.65
N ALA A 212 4.51 -0.68 -9.98
CA ALA A 212 3.51 -1.65 -10.37
C ALA A 212 3.80 -2.21 -11.77
N PRO A 213 3.76 -3.55 -11.93
CA PRO A 213 3.91 -4.22 -13.22
C PRO A 213 2.66 -4.10 -14.10
N PRO A 214 2.75 -4.47 -15.40
CA PRO A 214 1.58 -4.51 -16.28
C PRO A 214 0.60 -5.65 -15.89
N PRO A 215 -0.65 -5.64 -16.41
CA PRO A 215 -1.19 -4.69 -17.39
C PRO A 215 -1.69 -3.39 -16.75
N ASP A 216 -1.21 -2.28 -17.29
CA ASP A 216 -1.68 -0.93 -16.98
C ASP A 216 -1.72 -0.62 -15.47
N LYS A 217 -2.81 -0.04 -14.94
CA LYS A 217 -2.90 0.43 -13.53
C LYS A 217 -3.74 -0.49 -12.64
N GLN A 218 -3.96 -1.73 -13.08
CA GLN A 218 -4.89 -2.66 -12.44
C GLN A 218 -4.42 -3.21 -11.08
N LEU A 219 -3.11 -3.09 -10.78
CA LEU A 219 -2.50 -3.61 -9.55
C LEU A 219 -2.81 -5.09 -9.34
N SER A 220 -2.70 -5.88 -10.41
CA SER A 220 -3.24 -7.24 -10.45
C SER A 220 -2.18 -8.35 -10.27
N THR A 221 -0.92 -7.95 -10.11
CA THR A 221 0.21 -8.85 -9.87
C THR A 221 1.33 -8.12 -9.15
N LEU A 222 2.14 -8.88 -8.40
CA LEU A 222 3.37 -8.38 -7.83
C LEU A 222 4.43 -8.11 -8.90
N ALA A 223 5.27 -7.10 -8.65
CA ALA A 223 6.45 -6.81 -9.45
C ALA A 223 7.40 -8.03 -9.49
N LYS A 224 7.84 -8.41 -10.69
CA LYS A 224 8.81 -9.49 -10.90
C LYS A 224 10.26 -9.00 -10.93
N VAL A 225 10.44 -7.70 -11.15
CA VAL A 225 11.75 -7.05 -11.24
C VAL A 225 11.77 -5.85 -10.28
N PRO A 226 12.71 -5.83 -9.33
CA PRO A 226 13.62 -6.92 -8.97
C PRO A 226 12.88 -8.12 -8.34
N ARG A 227 13.41 -9.34 -8.50
CA ARG A 227 12.79 -10.57 -7.96
C ARG A 227 12.65 -10.54 -6.44
N THR A 228 13.61 -9.90 -5.77
CA THR A 228 13.56 -9.62 -4.33
C THR A 228 13.30 -8.13 -4.16
N PRO A 229 12.37 -7.73 -3.28
CA PRO A 229 12.13 -6.32 -3.00
C PRO A 229 13.43 -5.60 -2.61
N ILE A 230 13.62 -4.39 -3.11
CA ILE A 230 14.75 -3.57 -2.67
C ILE A 230 14.54 -3.22 -1.19
N GLY A 231 15.58 -3.33 -0.38
CA GLY A 231 15.45 -3.15 1.07
C GLY A 231 14.84 -4.36 1.79
N ALA A 232 14.65 -5.50 1.12
CA ALA A 232 14.24 -6.74 1.78
C ALA A 232 15.19 -7.07 2.93
N ASN A 233 14.61 -7.33 4.09
CA ASN A 233 15.35 -7.54 5.33
C ASN A 233 14.65 -8.61 6.19
N PRO A 234 15.37 -9.23 7.15
CA PRO A 234 14.80 -10.21 8.05
C PRO A 234 14.15 -9.58 9.30
N HIS A 235 14.05 -8.26 9.45
CA HIS A 235 13.53 -7.66 10.68
C HIS A 235 12.02 -7.93 10.85
N VAL A 236 11.56 -7.95 12.09
CA VAL A 236 10.13 -7.95 12.42
C VAL A 236 9.59 -6.57 12.10
N ILE A 237 8.44 -6.49 11.40
CA ILE A 237 7.78 -5.22 11.06
C ILE A 237 6.39 -5.21 11.68
N ASP A 238 6.28 -4.59 12.85
CA ASP A 238 5.06 -4.37 13.63
C ASP A 238 4.59 -2.90 13.59
N ASN A 239 5.42 -1.99 13.07
CA ASN A 239 5.08 -0.61 12.77
C ASN A 239 5.42 -0.27 11.31
N ILE A 240 4.52 0.43 10.61
CA ILE A 240 4.74 0.85 9.22
C ILE A 240 6.01 1.72 9.05
N ARG A 241 6.40 2.48 10.08
CA ARG A 241 7.59 3.36 10.04
C ARG A 241 8.92 2.60 10.02
N ASP A 242 8.91 1.33 10.39
CA ASP A 242 10.10 0.47 10.35
C ASP A 242 10.27 -0.24 9.00
N ALA A 243 9.25 -0.18 8.14
CA ALA A 243 9.28 -0.81 6.84
C ALA A 243 10.37 -0.21 5.95
N LYS A 244 10.89 -1.03 5.03
CA LYS A 244 11.86 -0.61 4.01
C LYS A 244 11.37 -0.85 2.59
N ASN A 245 10.22 -1.49 2.43
CA ASN A 245 9.60 -1.81 1.16
C ASN A 245 8.15 -2.24 1.36
N TYR A 246 7.36 -2.16 0.30
CA TYR A 246 6.00 -2.67 0.30
C TYR A 246 5.65 -3.30 -1.05
N GLY A 247 4.65 -4.16 -1.05
CA GLY A 247 4.04 -4.72 -2.25
C GLY A 247 2.53 -4.49 -2.21
N ILE A 248 1.93 -4.29 -3.37
CA ILE A 248 0.50 -4.02 -3.50
C ILE A 248 -0.13 -4.91 -4.58
N VAL A 249 -1.28 -5.51 -4.25
CA VAL A 249 -2.14 -6.26 -5.19
C VAL A 249 -3.60 -6.02 -4.81
N LEU A 250 -4.33 -5.28 -5.65
CA LEU A 250 -5.75 -4.97 -5.41
C LEU A 250 -6.69 -5.80 -6.28
N ASP A 251 -6.26 -6.21 -7.49
CA ASP A 251 -6.99 -7.19 -8.30
C ASP A 251 -6.29 -8.56 -8.27
N SER A 252 -6.78 -9.45 -7.42
CA SER A 252 -6.24 -10.82 -7.31
C SER A 252 -6.79 -11.79 -8.38
N SER A 253 -7.60 -11.33 -9.33
CA SER A 253 -8.23 -12.19 -10.34
C SER A 253 -7.27 -13.05 -11.16
N PRO A 254 -6.11 -12.52 -11.61
CA PRO A 254 -5.16 -13.28 -12.42
C PRO A 254 -4.52 -14.47 -11.70
N TYR A 255 -4.54 -14.52 -10.36
CA TYR A 255 -3.99 -15.63 -9.59
C TYR A 255 -4.82 -16.92 -9.68
N GLY A 256 -6.03 -16.87 -10.21
CA GLY A 256 -6.90 -18.04 -10.29
C GLY A 256 -7.61 -18.28 -8.96
N THR A 257 -7.00 -19.08 -8.08
CA THR A 257 -7.61 -19.45 -6.80
C THR A 257 -7.13 -18.56 -5.65
N LYS A 258 -7.94 -18.46 -4.59
CA LYS A 258 -7.52 -17.76 -3.36
C LYS A 258 -6.23 -18.35 -2.80
N GLU A 259 -6.10 -19.67 -2.81
CA GLU A 259 -4.88 -20.35 -2.33
C GLU A 259 -3.64 -20.00 -3.16
N ALA A 260 -3.76 -19.90 -4.48
CA ALA A 260 -2.65 -19.48 -5.34
C ALA A 260 -2.24 -18.01 -5.09
N PHE A 261 -3.22 -17.12 -4.88
CA PHE A 261 -2.98 -15.73 -4.48
C PHE A 261 -2.23 -15.66 -3.15
N ILE A 262 -2.73 -16.33 -2.12
CA ILE A 262 -2.11 -16.36 -0.78
C ILE A 262 -0.69 -16.92 -0.84
N ASN A 263 -0.46 -18.02 -1.54
CA ASN A 263 0.88 -18.61 -1.69
C ASN A 263 1.86 -17.66 -2.42
N ALA A 264 1.39 -16.93 -3.43
CA ALA A 264 2.21 -15.96 -4.11
C ALA A 264 2.62 -14.79 -3.20
N MET A 265 1.74 -14.35 -2.29
CA MET A 265 2.06 -13.30 -1.32
C MET A 265 3.04 -13.81 -0.24
N ILE A 266 2.84 -15.04 0.26
CA ILE A 266 3.73 -15.68 1.24
C ILE A 266 5.15 -15.83 0.68
N ASP A 267 5.30 -16.12 -0.62
CA ASP A 267 6.59 -16.31 -1.28
C ASP A 267 7.40 -15.00 -1.51
N THR A 268 7.13 -13.95 -0.73
CA THR A 268 7.76 -12.63 -0.85
C THR A 268 8.36 -12.16 0.48
N ASN A 269 9.30 -11.22 0.40
CA ASN A 269 9.91 -10.55 1.55
C ASN A 269 9.48 -9.09 1.69
N TYR A 270 8.24 -8.77 1.29
CA TYR A 270 7.71 -7.44 1.49
C TYR A 270 7.48 -7.15 2.98
N ASP A 271 7.95 -6.01 3.49
CA ASP A 271 7.74 -5.57 4.88
C ASP A 271 6.29 -5.13 5.13
N VAL A 272 5.66 -4.54 4.11
CA VAL A 272 4.23 -4.22 4.09
C VAL A 272 3.59 -4.89 2.87
N LEU A 273 2.50 -5.62 3.07
CA LEU A 273 1.62 -6.06 1.98
C LEU A 273 0.32 -5.27 2.01
N ILE A 274 -0.07 -4.71 0.88
CA ILE A 274 -1.31 -3.97 0.70
C ILE A 274 -2.19 -4.77 -0.25
N ILE A 275 -3.31 -5.29 0.26
CA ILE A 275 -4.16 -6.21 -0.48
C ILE A 275 -5.63 -5.90 -0.30
N ASP A 276 -6.45 -6.36 -1.23
CA ASP A 276 -7.91 -6.37 -1.05
C ASP A 276 -8.31 -7.43 0.01
N PRO A 277 -9.27 -7.14 0.92
CA PRO A 277 -9.77 -8.12 1.88
C PRO A 277 -10.58 -9.27 1.23
N PHE A 278 -10.81 -9.21 -0.09
CA PHE A 278 -11.47 -10.23 -0.88
C PHE A 278 -10.60 -10.65 -2.07
N HIS A 279 -10.44 -11.96 -2.24
CA HIS A 279 -9.99 -12.53 -3.51
C HIS A 279 -11.03 -12.25 -4.60
N ARG A 280 -10.62 -11.69 -5.74
CA ARG A 280 -11.51 -11.31 -6.85
C ARG A 280 -12.64 -10.37 -6.45
N GLY A 281 -12.39 -9.49 -5.48
CA GLY A 281 -13.36 -8.51 -4.97
C GLY A 281 -14.54 -9.09 -4.18
N THR A 282 -14.78 -10.41 -4.22
CA THR A 282 -16.01 -11.06 -3.74
C THR A 282 -15.78 -12.23 -2.77
N ILE A 283 -14.64 -12.91 -2.85
CA ILE A 283 -14.35 -14.11 -2.03
C ILE A 283 -13.54 -13.68 -0.79
N PRO A 284 -14.12 -13.67 0.42
CA PRO A 284 -13.42 -13.13 1.58
C PRO A 284 -12.15 -13.92 1.92
N LEU A 285 -11.11 -13.18 2.28
CA LEU A 285 -10.00 -13.74 3.04
C LEU A 285 -10.49 -14.17 4.42
N THR A 286 -9.77 -15.09 5.05
CA THR A 286 -10.09 -15.60 6.38
C THR A 286 -8.98 -15.27 7.37
N TYR A 287 -9.29 -15.36 8.66
CA TYR A 287 -8.29 -15.20 9.71
C TYR A 287 -7.09 -16.16 9.55
N GLU A 288 -7.32 -17.39 9.09
CA GLU A 288 -6.24 -18.35 8.82
C GLU A 288 -5.40 -17.96 7.59
N ASP A 289 -6.01 -17.35 6.57
CA ASP A 289 -5.26 -16.76 5.45
C ASP A 289 -4.33 -15.65 5.97
N MET A 290 -4.84 -14.77 6.83
CA MET A 290 -4.10 -13.65 7.40
C MET A 290 -2.95 -14.09 8.31
N LYS A 291 -3.14 -15.15 9.12
CA LYS A 291 -2.08 -15.77 9.92
C LYS A 291 -0.91 -16.27 9.06
N ARG A 292 -1.19 -16.79 7.87
CA ARG A 292 -0.15 -17.25 6.94
C ARG A 292 0.56 -16.08 6.28
N LEU A 293 -0.19 -15.08 5.80
CA LEU A 293 0.36 -13.88 5.17
C LEU A 293 1.25 -13.06 6.11
N ARG A 294 1.02 -13.18 7.43
CA ARG A 294 1.73 -12.46 8.50
C ARG A 294 3.24 -12.61 8.44
N TYR A 295 3.75 -13.70 7.86
CA TYR A 295 5.18 -13.97 7.81
C TYR A 295 5.75 -13.71 6.43
N LYS A 296 6.89 -13.02 6.38
CA LYS A 296 7.79 -12.94 5.21
C LYS A 296 8.25 -14.34 4.82
N LYS A 297 8.67 -14.52 3.57
CA LYS A 297 9.32 -15.76 3.12
C LYS A 297 10.53 -16.13 3.98
N VAL A 298 11.24 -15.13 4.51
CA VAL A 298 12.35 -15.33 5.47
C VAL A 298 11.91 -15.71 6.89
N GLY A 299 10.61 -15.77 7.17
CA GLY A 299 10.04 -16.28 8.42
C GLY A 299 9.74 -15.23 9.50
N THR A 300 10.03 -13.95 9.26
CA THR A 300 9.73 -12.89 10.23
C THR A 300 8.44 -12.16 9.92
N PRO A 301 7.72 -11.63 10.93
CA PRO A 301 6.47 -10.93 10.71
C PRO A 301 6.61 -9.69 9.83
N ARG A 302 5.57 -9.43 9.03
CA ARG A 302 5.35 -8.24 8.22
C ARG A 302 4.07 -7.53 8.66
N THR A 303 3.87 -6.30 8.22
CA THR A 303 2.60 -5.58 8.32
C THR A 303 1.71 -5.87 7.10
N ILE A 304 0.39 -5.94 7.28
CA ILE A 304 -0.59 -6.15 6.20
C ILE A 304 -1.70 -5.10 6.31
N LEU A 305 -1.90 -4.34 5.24
CA LEU A 305 -2.92 -3.30 5.13
C LEU A 305 -4.00 -3.71 4.13
N ALA A 306 -5.25 -3.40 4.45
CA ALA A 306 -6.37 -3.61 3.53
C ALA A 306 -6.62 -2.37 2.68
N TYR A 307 -6.92 -2.53 1.39
CA TYR A 307 -7.55 -1.45 0.64
C TYR A 307 -9.02 -1.30 1.06
N LEU A 308 -9.45 -0.06 1.27
CA LEU A 308 -10.84 0.29 1.59
C LEU A 308 -11.23 1.54 0.82
N ASN A 309 -12.13 1.41 -0.15
CA ASN A 309 -12.74 2.56 -0.81
C ASN A 309 -13.80 3.18 0.10
N ILE A 310 -13.67 4.48 0.39
CA ILE A 310 -14.61 5.23 1.25
C ILE A 310 -15.43 6.26 0.49
N GLY A 311 -15.09 6.53 -0.78
CA GLY A 311 -15.67 7.59 -1.59
C GLY A 311 -16.71 7.11 -2.61
N THR A 312 -16.74 5.82 -2.94
CA THR A 312 -17.71 5.26 -3.89
C THR A 312 -18.24 3.90 -3.42
N ALA A 313 -19.42 3.53 -3.90
CA ALA A 313 -20.00 2.21 -3.67
C ALA A 313 -19.65 1.27 -4.81
N GLU A 314 -18.93 0.20 -4.49
CA GLU A 314 -18.56 -0.88 -5.40
C GLU A 314 -19.68 -1.93 -5.45
N THR A 315 -20.35 -2.07 -6.60
CA THR A 315 -21.55 -2.92 -6.73
C THR A 315 -21.31 -4.42 -6.57
N TYR A 316 -20.06 -4.86 -6.66
CA TYR A 316 -19.65 -6.25 -6.45
C TYR A 316 -19.38 -6.57 -4.97
N ARG A 317 -19.43 -5.60 -4.06
CA ARG A 317 -19.16 -5.84 -2.63
C ARG A 317 -20.38 -6.41 -1.93
N TYR A 318 -20.12 -7.09 -0.81
CA TYR A 318 -21.14 -7.76 0.00
C TYR A 318 -22.23 -6.81 0.55
N TYR A 319 -21.94 -5.52 0.72
CA TYR A 319 -22.89 -4.54 1.22
C TYR A 319 -23.90 -4.08 0.15
N TRP A 320 -23.58 -4.26 -1.13
CA TRP A 320 -24.45 -3.85 -2.22
C TRP A 320 -25.70 -4.74 -2.24
N GLN A 321 -26.88 -4.12 -2.25
CA GLN A 321 -28.15 -4.85 -2.27
C GLN A 321 -28.75 -4.85 -3.68
N ASN A 322 -29.40 -5.95 -4.07
CA ASN A 322 -29.93 -6.13 -5.43
C ASN A 322 -30.95 -5.07 -5.87
N ASN A 323 -31.59 -4.37 -4.93
CA ASN A 323 -32.56 -3.31 -5.20
C ASN A 323 -31.93 -1.91 -5.24
N TRP A 324 -30.63 -1.78 -4.94
CA TRP A 324 -29.92 -0.49 -5.00
C TRP A 324 -29.73 -0.03 -6.44
N ARG A 325 -29.88 1.27 -6.64
CA ARG A 325 -29.75 2.00 -7.91
C ARG A 325 -29.59 3.48 -7.61
N ALA A 326 -29.18 4.28 -8.59
CA ALA A 326 -29.07 5.73 -8.42
C ALA A 326 -30.36 6.32 -7.81
N GLY A 327 -30.20 7.10 -6.73
CA GLY A 327 -31.27 7.69 -5.92
C GLY A 327 -31.99 6.74 -4.97
N SER A 328 -31.60 5.47 -4.86
CA SER A 328 -32.24 4.50 -3.96
C SER A 328 -31.26 3.40 -3.53
N PRO A 329 -30.75 3.42 -2.28
CA PRO A 329 -30.99 4.43 -1.24
C PRO A 329 -30.44 5.81 -1.62
N GLU A 330 -30.91 6.85 -0.95
CA GLU A 330 -30.63 8.25 -1.31
C GLU A 330 -29.13 8.56 -1.41
N PHE A 331 -28.30 7.93 -0.57
CA PHE A 331 -26.85 8.11 -0.62
C PHE A 331 -26.16 7.49 -1.82
N ILE A 332 -26.85 6.73 -2.70
CA ILE A 332 -26.29 6.18 -3.93
C ILE A 332 -26.57 7.14 -5.09
N GLY A 333 -25.52 7.74 -5.61
CA GLY A 333 -25.53 8.60 -6.79
C GLY A 333 -25.49 7.83 -8.10
N GLU A 334 -25.18 8.53 -9.18
CA GLU A 334 -25.00 7.92 -10.51
C GLU A 334 -23.74 7.05 -10.58
N GLY A 335 -23.64 6.26 -11.66
CA GLY A 335 -22.48 5.39 -11.87
C GLY A 335 -21.21 6.21 -12.12
N ASN A 336 -20.13 5.87 -11.44
CA ASN A 336 -18.81 6.46 -11.66
C ASN A 336 -18.15 5.79 -12.88
N LEU A 337 -18.08 6.54 -13.98
CA LEU A 337 -17.52 6.07 -15.25
C LEU A 337 -15.98 6.06 -15.26
N ASP A 338 -15.35 6.79 -14.35
CA ASP A 338 -13.90 6.91 -14.20
C ASP A 338 -13.33 5.89 -13.19
N ALA A 339 -14.18 5.03 -12.63
CA ALA A 339 -13.80 4.00 -11.68
C ALA A 339 -12.82 2.99 -12.28
N ARG A 340 -11.64 2.86 -11.64
CA ARG A 340 -10.53 2.01 -12.10
C ARG A 340 -10.94 0.54 -12.27
N TRP A 341 -11.71 0.01 -11.34
CA TRP A 341 -12.20 -1.38 -11.36
C TRP A 341 -13.64 -1.52 -11.86
N GLY A 342 -14.24 -0.39 -12.28
CA GLY A 342 -15.58 -0.31 -12.85
C GLY A 342 -16.70 -0.69 -11.88
N GLN A 343 -17.94 -0.50 -12.33
CA GLN A 343 -19.15 -0.84 -11.58
C GLN A 343 -19.19 -0.21 -10.18
N GLU A 344 -18.83 1.06 -10.10
CA GLU A 344 -18.92 1.88 -8.89
C GLU A 344 -19.99 2.96 -9.06
N HIS A 345 -20.57 3.41 -7.94
CA HIS A 345 -21.46 4.56 -7.88
C HIS A 345 -20.85 5.64 -7.00
N HIS A 346 -21.01 6.90 -7.40
CA HIS A 346 -20.79 8.03 -6.51
C HIS A 346 -21.67 7.88 -5.27
N VAL A 347 -21.20 8.29 -4.10
CA VAL A 347 -22.01 8.24 -2.88
C VAL A 347 -21.96 9.55 -2.12
N TYR A 348 -23.06 9.85 -1.42
CA TYR A 348 -23.06 10.90 -0.41
C TYR A 348 -22.23 10.42 0.79
N TYR A 349 -20.91 10.53 0.70
CA TYR A 349 -20.01 9.98 1.72
C TYR A 349 -20.15 10.68 3.08
N TRP A 350 -20.78 11.85 3.11
CA TRP A 350 -21.19 12.56 4.33
C TRP A 350 -22.46 12.01 4.97
N SER A 351 -23.23 11.15 4.29
CA SER A 351 -24.45 10.55 4.83
C SER A 351 -24.12 9.48 5.87
N GLN A 352 -24.85 9.49 6.98
CA GLN A 352 -24.68 8.52 8.06
C GLN A 352 -24.95 7.08 7.58
N ALA A 353 -25.86 6.90 6.62
CA ALA A 353 -26.20 5.57 6.09
C ALA A 353 -24.98 4.93 5.39
N TRP A 354 -24.23 5.70 4.62
CA TRP A 354 -22.97 5.25 4.01
C TRP A 354 -21.89 5.01 5.07
N GLN A 355 -21.72 5.95 6.01
CA GLN A 355 -20.72 5.83 7.07
C GLN A 355 -20.92 4.57 7.94
N ASN A 356 -22.17 4.19 8.22
CA ASN A 356 -22.51 2.98 8.96
C ASN A 356 -22.14 1.67 8.23
N ILE A 357 -22.08 1.69 6.89
CA ILE A 357 -21.57 0.57 6.11
C ILE A 357 -20.05 0.47 6.30
N LEU A 358 -19.36 1.61 6.31
CA LEU A 358 -17.90 1.67 6.40
C LEU A 358 -17.37 1.36 7.80
N PHE A 359 -17.90 1.98 8.85
CA PHE A 359 -17.40 1.86 10.23
C PHE A 359 -18.52 2.03 11.27
N GLY A 360 -18.15 2.00 12.57
CA GLY A 360 -19.09 2.30 13.66
C GLY A 360 -19.67 1.08 14.37
N SER A 361 -19.57 -0.10 13.76
CA SER A 361 -19.96 -1.37 14.36
C SER A 361 -19.04 -2.51 13.96
N GLU A 362 -19.08 -3.61 14.70
CA GLU A 362 -18.30 -4.80 14.39
C GLU A 362 -18.72 -5.53 13.09
N ASN A 363 -19.87 -5.16 12.53
CA ASN A 363 -20.43 -5.71 11.29
C ASN A 363 -20.24 -4.76 10.10
N SER A 364 -19.63 -3.59 10.33
CA SER A 364 -19.22 -2.66 9.28
C SER A 364 -18.01 -3.21 8.51
N TYR A 365 -17.72 -2.62 7.35
CA TYR A 365 -16.61 -3.03 6.49
C TYR A 365 -15.26 -2.97 7.22
N LEU A 366 -14.95 -1.85 7.87
CA LEU A 366 -13.73 -1.72 8.66
C LEU A 366 -13.72 -2.67 9.86
N GLY A 367 -14.87 -2.91 10.50
CA GLY A 367 -15.00 -3.92 11.55
C GLY A 367 -14.62 -5.32 11.08
N GLY A 368 -15.07 -5.71 9.88
CA GLY A 368 -14.67 -6.96 9.22
C GLY A 368 -13.16 -7.03 8.92
N ILE A 369 -12.59 -5.94 8.38
CA ILE A 369 -11.14 -5.84 8.12
C ILE A 369 -10.33 -6.03 9.41
N MET A 370 -10.72 -5.37 10.50
CA MET A 370 -10.06 -5.51 11.81
C MET A 370 -10.20 -6.94 12.36
N LYS A 371 -11.37 -7.56 12.23
CA LYS A 371 -11.62 -8.96 12.63
C LYS A 371 -10.76 -9.97 11.88
N LEU A 372 -10.44 -9.71 10.61
CA LEU A 372 -9.57 -10.58 9.83
C LEU A 372 -8.10 -10.53 10.29
N GLY A 373 -7.67 -9.49 11.01
CA GLY A 373 -6.30 -9.34 11.48
C GLY A 373 -5.39 -8.53 10.54
N PHE A 374 -5.97 -7.61 9.78
CA PHE A 374 -5.22 -6.52 9.14
C PHE A 374 -4.69 -5.54 10.20
N ASP A 375 -3.58 -4.87 9.91
CA ASP A 375 -2.97 -3.89 10.84
C ASP A 375 -3.32 -2.45 10.51
N GLY A 376 -4.07 -2.25 9.43
CA GLY A 376 -4.43 -0.93 8.97
C GLY A 376 -5.16 -0.97 7.64
N VAL A 377 -5.47 0.22 7.15
CA VAL A 377 -6.13 0.42 5.86
C VAL A 377 -5.42 1.47 5.02
N VAL A 378 -5.44 1.25 3.71
CA VAL A 378 -5.20 2.26 2.69
C VAL A 378 -6.57 2.71 2.18
N LEU A 379 -6.94 3.93 2.53
CA LEU A 379 -8.21 4.54 2.19
C LEU A 379 -8.17 5.05 0.74
N GLY A 380 -8.99 4.47 -0.12
CA GLY A 380 -9.22 4.93 -1.50
C GLY A 380 -10.48 5.78 -1.62
N GLY A 381 -10.69 6.41 -2.78
CA GLY A 381 -11.87 7.26 -3.03
C GLY A 381 -11.81 8.64 -2.39
N LEU A 382 -10.66 9.06 -1.83
CA LEU A 382 -10.52 10.37 -1.21
C LEU A 382 -10.76 11.50 -2.21
N GLY A 383 -10.34 11.34 -3.47
CA GLY A 383 -10.55 12.33 -4.52
C GLY A 383 -12.00 12.58 -4.89
N GLU A 384 -12.95 11.76 -4.42
CA GLU A 384 -14.37 11.90 -4.71
C GLU A 384 -14.91 13.30 -4.37
N TYR A 385 -14.35 13.98 -3.35
CA TYR A 385 -14.79 15.33 -2.99
C TYR A 385 -14.71 16.31 -4.17
N SER A 386 -13.74 16.16 -5.08
CA SER A 386 -13.58 17.09 -6.22
C SER A 386 -14.68 16.88 -7.26
N TRP A 387 -15.10 15.63 -7.48
CA TRP A 387 -16.24 15.33 -8.34
C TRP A 387 -17.51 16.04 -7.85
N TRP A 388 -17.78 16.00 -6.54
CA TRP A 388 -18.92 16.72 -5.95
C TRP A 388 -18.77 18.24 -5.98
N LEU A 389 -17.57 18.80 -6.09
CA LEU A 389 -17.36 20.24 -6.30
C LEU A 389 -17.75 20.69 -7.71
N ASP A 390 -17.66 19.79 -8.69
CA ASP A 390 -17.96 20.06 -10.10
C ASP A 390 -19.38 19.61 -10.52
N TYR A 391 -20.02 18.71 -9.76
CA TYR A 391 -21.42 18.25 -9.94
C TYR A 391 -22.44 19.38 -9.80
#